data_AF-A0A2E3Y779-F1
#
_entry.id   AF-A0A2E3Y779-F1
#
_cell.length_a   1.000
_cell.length_b   1.000
_cell.length_c   1.000
_cell.angle_alpha   90.00
_cell.angle_beta   90.00
_cell.angle_gamma   90.00
#
_symmetry.space_group_name_H-M   'P 1'
#
loop_
_entity.id
_entity.type
_entity.pdbx_description
1 polymer ?
#
loop_
_entity_poly.entity_id
_entity_poly.type
_entity_poly.pdbx_seq_one_letter_code
_entity_poly.pdbx_strand_id
1 'polypeptide(L)'
;MTGFPLDDTPVTDGDGKTQWKGNLEIADKLRRLADYLVIGGMEELKVAHFRRVADTIAHWPESMEAMRHEGRLRKIPRIGTTIQHMLQQYVDTGTCDKWTEWSQRVPESVLDLVAIPGLGVKTAVMMYQGYGIDGLPALERALENHRLGTLHGIGPKTVVRIRRHLEARARGEV
;
A
#
# COMPACT_ATOMS: atom_id res chain seq x y z
N MET A 1 -14.87 -14.10 -19.32
CA MET A 1 -14.45 -13.22 -18.21
C MET A 1 -12.99 -12.92 -18.41
N THR A 2 -12.69 -11.85 -19.14
CA THR A 2 -11.34 -11.33 -19.29
C THR A 2 -11.04 -10.56 -18.00
N GLY A 3 -10.31 -11.18 -17.08
CA GLY A 3 -9.77 -10.50 -15.91
C GLY A 3 -8.87 -9.35 -16.34
N PHE A 4 -8.61 -8.40 -15.44
CA PHE A 4 -7.59 -7.39 -15.65
C PHE A 4 -6.25 -8.12 -15.83
N PRO A 5 -5.64 -8.15 -17.03
CA PRO A 5 -4.46 -8.98 -17.24
C PRO A 5 -3.33 -8.41 -16.39
N LEU A 6 -2.85 -9.20 -15.44
CA LEU A 6 -1.60 -8.90 -14.77
C LEU A 6 -0.50 -8.89 -15.83
N ASP A 7 0.37 -7.89 -15.79
CA ASP A 7 1.59 -7.93 -16.59
C ASP A 7 2.49 -9.00 -15.98
N ASP A 8 2.39 -10.24 -16.48
CA ASP A 8 3.13 -11.39 -15.96
C ASP A 8 4.46 -11.58 -16.69
N THR A 9 5.05 -10.49 -17.21
CA THR A 9 6.35 -10.58 -17.85
C THR A 9 7.45 -10.88 -16.83
N PRO A 10 8.35 -11.84 -17.12
CA PRO A 10 9.50 -12.10 -16.28
C PRO A 10 10.49 -10.94 -16.39
N VAL A 11 11.08 -10.57 -15.27
CA VAL A 11 12.12 -9.54 -15.16
C VAL A 11 13.29 -10.10 -14.36
N THR A 12 14.50 -9.69 -14.71
CA THR A 12 15.70 -10.10 -13.98
C THR A 12 16.00 -9.06 -12.91
N ASP A 13 16.15 -9.49 -11.66
CA ASP A 13 16.56 -8.61 -10.56
C ASP A 13 18.07 -8.33 -10.56
N GLY A 14 18.52 -7.46 -9.65
CA GLY A 14 19.94 -7.10 -9.52
C GLY A 14 20.86 -8.26 -9.14
N ASP A 15 20.32 -9.37 -8.65
CA ASP A 15 21.06 -10.60 -8.30
C ASP A 15 21.03 -11.65 -9.44
N GLY A 16 20.42 -11.32 -10.59
CA GLY A 16 20.31 -12.21 -11.73
C GLY A 16 19.19 -13.25 -11.62
N LYS A 17 18.27 -13.12 -10.64
CA LYS A 17 17.12 -14.03 -10.48
C LYS A 17 15.92 -13.52 -11.27
N THR A 18 15.13 -14.46 -11.79
CA THR A 18 13.85 -14.15 -12.41
C THR A 18 12.82 -13.79 -11.34
N GLN A 19 12.24 -12.61 -11.46
CA GLN A 19 11.03 -12.16 -10.79
C GLN A 19 9.91 -11.99 -11.82
N TRP A 20 8.68 -11.88 -11.35
CA TRP A 20 7.50 -11.72 -12.20
C TRP A 20 6.84 -10.39 -11.89
N LYS A 21 6.61 -9.55 -12.91
CA LYS A 21 6.00 -8.23 -12.68
C LYS A 21 4.63 -8.33 -11.99
N GLY A 22 3.81 -9.30 -12.37
CA GLY A 22 2.51 -9.55 -11.75
C GLY A 22 2.63 -9.89 -10.26
N ASN A 23 3.68 -10.63 -9.87
CA ASN A 23 3.95 -10.93 -8.47
C ASN A 23 4.32 -9.65 -7.69
N LEU A 24 5.16 -8.78 -8.28
CA LEU A 24 5.53 -7.51 -7.69
C LEU A 24 4.32 -6.58 -7.51
N GLU A 25 3.45 -6.51 -8.51
CA GLU A 25 2.21 -5.72 -8.45
C GLU A 25 1.27 -6.21 -7.35
N ILE A 26 1.06 -7.52 -7.24
CA ILE A 26 0.26 -8.11 -6.16
C ILE A 26 0.89 -7.84 -4.79
N ALA A 27 2.21 -7.97 -4.67
CA ALA A 27 2.92 -7.68 -3.43
C ALA A 27 2.73 -6.22 -3.01
N ASP A 28 2.83 -5.27 -3.94
CA ASP A 28 2.63 -3.86 -3.66
C ASP A 28 1.16 -3.54 -3.31
N LYS A 29 0.19 -4.19 -3.97
CA LYS A 29 -1.23 -4.11 -3.58
C LYS A 29 -1.47 -4.59 -2.15
N LEU A 30 -0.85 -5.71 -1.75
CA LEU A 30 -0.92 -6.22 -0.38
C LEU A 30 -0.26 -5.28 0.65
N ARG A 31 0.89 -4.68 0.31
CA ARG A 31 1.56 -3.69 1.16
C ARG A 31 0.72 -2.42 1.30
N ARG A 32 0.13 -1.95 0.21
CA ARG A 32 -0.75 -0.79 0.20
C ARG A 32 -2.03 -1.04 1.00
N LEU A 33 -2.64 -2.22 0.85
CA LEU A 33 -3.77 -2.64 1.70
C LEU A 33 -3.34 -2.66 3.18
N ALA A 34 -2.17 -3.20 3.50
CA ALA A 34 -1.66 -3.21 4.86
C ALA A 34 -1.57 -1.77 5.44
N ASP A 35 -0.92 -0.87 4.73
CA ASP A 35 -0.77 0.52 5.17
C ASP A 35 -2.13 1.19 5.36
N TYR A 36 -3.05 0.98 4.42
CA TYR A 36 -4.41 1.50 4.49
C TYR A 36 -5.18 1.02 5.72
N LEU A 37 -5.15 -0.29 5.99
CA LEU A 37 -5.82 -0.88 7.14
C LEU A 37 -5.25 -0.36 8.47
N VAL A 38 -3.92 -0.22 8.58
CA VAL A 38 -3.28 0.33 9.79
C VAL A 38 -3.67 1.78 10.00
N ILE A 39 -3.63 2.61 8.95
CA ILE A 39 -4.06 4.01 9.04
C ILE A 39 -5.52 4.11 9.43
N GLY A 40 -6.35 3.21 8.91
CA GLY A 40 -7.76 3.11 9.27
C GLY A 40 -8.06 2.60 10.69
N GLY A 41 -7.05 2.15 11.44
CA GLY A 41 -7.19 1.71 12.84
C GLY A 41 -7.21 0.20 13.04
N MET A 42 -6.89 -0.60 12.02
CA MET A 42 -6.62 -2.02 12.22
C MET A 42 -5.30 -2.21 12.97
N GLU A 43 -5.29 -3.18 13.88
CA GLU A 43 -4.12 -3.54 14.68
C GLU A 43 -2.92 -3.97 13.82
N GLU A 44 -1.74 -3.40 14.06
CA GLU A 44 -0.52 -3.66 13.28
C GLU A 44 -0.15 -5.15 13.21
N LEU A 45 -0.36 -5.92 14.29
CA LEU A 45 -0.06 -7.35 14.33
C LEU A 45 -0.90 -8.16 13.33
N LYS A 46 -2.18 -7.80 13.17
CA LYS A 46 -3.09 -8.45 12.21
C LYS A 46 -2.67 -8.14 10.78
N VAL A 47 -2.23 -6.90 10.55
CA VAL A 47 -1.82 -6.42 9.24
C VAL A 47 -0.42 -6.90 8.82
N ALA A 48 0.49 -7.10 9.78
CA ALA A 48 1.84 -7.59 9.52
C ALA A 48 1.87 -8.95 8.78
N HIS A 49 0.78 -9.71 8.83
CA HIS A 49 0.64 -10.91 8.01
C HIS A 49 0.60 -10.59 6.50
N PHE A 50 -0.15 -9.57 6.06
CA PHE A 50 -0.22 -9.18 4.64
C PHE A 50 1.14 -8.76 4.09
N ARG A 51 1.93 -7.99 4.87
CA ARG A 51 3.29 -7.61 4.47
C ARG A 51 4.20 -8.82 4.29
N ARG A 52 4.14 -9.78 5.21
CA ARG A 52 4.91 -11.03 5.12
C ARG A 52 4.51 -11.88 3.91
N VAL A 53 3.22 -11.90 3.57
CA VAL A 53 2.73 -12.56 2.36
C VAL A 53 3.23 -11.83 1.12
N ALA A 54 3.14 -10.50 1.09
CA ALA A 54 3.64 -9.68 -0.01
C ALA A 54 5.13 -9.96 -0.30
N ASP A 55 5.97 -10.00 0.74
CA ASP A 55 7.39 -10.30 0.58
C ASP A 55 7.64 -11.72 0.06
N THR A 56 6.79 -12.68 0.45
CA THR A 56 6.86 -14.06 -0.06
C THR A 56 6.49 -14.11 -1.55
N ILE A 57 5.44 -13.38 -1.96
CA ILE A 57 4.97 -13.34 -3.35
C ILE A 57 5.97 -12.63 -4.26
N ALA A 58 6.51 -11.49 -3.84
CA ALA A 58 7.46 -10.71 -4.63
C ALA A 58 8.68 -11.53 -5.09
N HIS A 59 9.14 -12.47 -4.25
CA HIS A 59 10.29 -13.32 -4.52
C HIS A 59 9.89 -14.76 -4.91
N TRP A 60 8.61 -15.00 -5.19
CA TRP A 60 8.16 -16.33 -5.56
C TRP A 60 8.63 -16.67 -6.98
N PRO A 61 9.23 -17.86 -7.21
CA PRO A 61 9.88 -18.19 -8.47
C PRO A 61 8.91 -18.48 -9.62
N GLU A 62 7.63 -18.73 -9.33
CA GLU A 62 6.59 -19.00 -10.32
C GLU A 62 5.64 -17.80 -10.45
N SER A 63 5.05 -17.64 -11.64
CA SER A 63 3.98 -16.68 -11.89
C SER A 63 2.77 -16.93 -10.98
N MET A 64 2.24 -15.85 -10.40
CA MET A 64 0.99 -15.87 -9.65
C MET A 64 -0.23 -16.16 -10.54
N GLU A 65 -0.20 -15.71 -11.79
CA GLU A 65 -1.29 -15.95 -12.75
C GLU A 65 -1.35 -17.44 -13.14
N ALA A 66 -0.21 -18.04 -13.50
CA ALA A 66 -0.09 -19.46 -13.81
C ALA A 66 -0.49 -20.33 -12.60
N MET A 67 0.04 -20.01 -11.41
CA MET A 67 -0.31 -20.71 -10.18
C MET A 67 -1.79 -20.58 -9.82
N ARG A 68 -2.43 -19.46 -10.15
CA ARG A 68 -3.88 -19.26 -9.98
C ARG A 68 -4.68 -20.12 -10.96
N HIS A 69 -4.30 -20.16 -12.24
CA HIS A 69 -4.96 -20.97 -13.27
C HIS A 69 -4.90 -22.47 -12.91
N GLU A 70 -3.78 -22.92 -12.35
CA GLU A 70 -3.60 -24.31 -11.92
C GLU A 70 -4.18 -24.62 -10.52
N GLY A 71 -4.77 -23.64 -9.83
CA GLY A 71 -5.32 -23.84 -8.48
C GLY A 71 -4.26 -24.12 -7.40
N ARG A 72 -3.01 -23.70 -7.63
CA ARG A 72 -1.83 -24.02 -6.80
C ARG A 72 -1.42 -22.95 -5.81
N LEU A 73 -2.15 -21.84 -5.69
CA LEU A 73 -1.80 -20.72 -4.80
C LEU A 73 -1.56 -21.14 -3.33
N ARG A 74 -2.25 -22.17 -2.82
CA ARG A 74 -2.05 -22.69 -1.46
C ARG A 74 -0.71 -23.38 -1.23
N LYS A 75 0.05 -23.68 -2.28
CA LYS A 75 1.40 -24.27 -2.16
C LYS A 75 2.43 -23.25 -1.66
N ILE A 76 2.14 -21.96 -1.79
CA ILE A 76 3.02 -20.90 -1.34
C ILE A 76 2.96 -20.83 0.19
N PRO A 77 4.11 -20.79 0.89
CA PRO A 77 4.14 -20.64 2.34
C PRO A 77 3.34 -19.43 2.81
N ARG A 78 2.71 -19.52 3.98
CA ARG A 78 1.96 -18.42 4.62
C ARG A 78 0.65 -18.03 3.89
N ILE A 79 0.27 -18.73 2.83
CA ILE A 79 -1.01 -18.53 2.14
C ILE A 79 -2.09 -19.46 2.73
N GLY A 80 -2.90 -18.89 3.62
CA GLY A 80 -4.14 -19.53 4.10
C GLY A 80 -5.32 -19.32 3.13
N THR A 81 -6.49 -19.89 3.46
CA THR A 81 -7.72 -19.78 2.64
C THR A 81 -8.10 -18.32 2.35
N THR A 82 -8.01 -17.45 3.35
CA THR A 82 -8.34 -16.02 3.21
C THR A 82 -7.41 -15.31 2.23
N ILE A 83 -6.11 -15.55 2.35
CA ILE A 83 -5.10 -14.95 1.47
C ILE A 83 -5.25 -15.50 0.06
N GLN A 84 -5.47 -16.80 -0.11
CA GLN A 84 -5.75 -17.40 -1.41
C GLN A 84 -6.91 -16.71 -2.13
N HIS A 85 -8.04 -16.54 -1.44
CA HIS A 85 -9.20 -15.89 -2.02
C HIS A 85 -8.89 -14.44 -2.42
N MET A 86 -8.24 -13.69 -1.53
CA MET A 86 -7.81 -12.32 -1.81
C MET A 86 -6.88 -12.22 -3.04
N LEU A 87 -5.98 -13.18 -3.22
CA LEU A 87 -5.07 -13.21 -4.37
C LEU A 87 -5.80 -13.53 -5.68
N GLN A 88 -6.78 -14.43 -5.64
CA GLN A 88 -7.66 -14.66 -6.79
C GLN A 88 -8.38 -13.37 -7.19
N GLN A 89 -8.89 -12.62 -6.21
CA GLN A 89 -9.56 -11.34 -6.48
C GLN A 89 -8.61 -10.30 -7.08
N TYR A 90 -7.37 -10.20 -6.59
CA TYR A 90 -6.38 -9.28 -7.16
C TYR A 90 -6.02 -9.64 -8.60
N VAL A 91 -5.91 -10.94 -8.92
CA VAL A 91 -5.66 -11.43 -10.29
C VAL A 91 -6.87 -11.18 -11.19
N ASP A 92 -8.08 -11.38 -10.69
CA ASP A 92 -9.30 -11.29 -11.51
C ASP A 92 -9.78 -9.86 -11.74
N THR A 93 -9.76 -9.05 -10.69
CA THR A 93 -10.45 -7.75 -10.63
C THR A 93 -9.51 -6.58 -10.39
N GLY A 94 -8.25 -6.85 -10.02
CA GLY A 94 -7.29 -5.82 -9.60
C GLY A 94 -7.51 -5.28 -8.18
N THR A 95 -8.59 -5.65 -7.50
CA THR A 95 -8.92 -5.24 -6.12
C THR A 95 -9.35 -6.46 -5.27
N CYS A 96 -9.74 -6.24 -4.02
CA CYS A 96 -10.29 -7.29 -3.15
C CYS A 96 -11.44 -6.77 -2.27
N ASP A 97 -12.23 -7.69 -1.72
CA ASP A 97 -13.37 -7.32 -0.87
C ASP A 97 -12.94 -6.52 0.35
N LYS A 98 -11.76 -6.83 0.92
CA LYS A 98 -11.23 -6.14 2.08
C LYS A 98 -11.00 -4.65 1.81
N TRP A 99 -10.52 -4.33 0.61
CA TRP A 99 -10.32 -2.94 0.19
C TRP A 99 -11.68 -2.23 0.08
N THR A 100 -12.63 -2.86 -0.61
CA THR A 100 -13.98 -2.34 -0.84
C THR A 100 -14.77 -2.15 0.47
N GLU A 101 -14.60 -3.04 1.43
CA GLU A 101 -15.19 -2.93 2.78
C GLU A 101 -14.67 -1.68 3.51
N TRP A 102 -13.36 -1.43 3.42
CA TRP A 102 -12.72 -0.35 4.17
C TRP A 102 -12.88 1.02 3.52
N SER A 103 -12.98 1.09 2.19
CA SER A 103 -13.20 2.34 1.45
C SER A 103 -14.52 3.04 1.80
N GLN A 104 -15.48 2.31 2.36
CA GLN A 104 -16.72 2.87 2.90
C GLN A 104 -16.54 3.64 4.21
N ARG A 105 -15.40 3.47 4.91
CA ARG A 105 -15.16 3.97 6.27
C ARG A 105 -13.95 4.88 6.38
N VAL A 106 -12.95 4.68 5.54
CA VAL A 106 -11.69 5.42 5.56
C VAL A 106 -11.44 5.94 4.14
N PRO A 107 -11.26 7.25 3.94
CA PRO A 107 -11.01 7.77 2.60
C PRO A 107 -9.65 7.27 2.09
N GLU A 108 -9.57 6.85 0.83
CA GLU A 108 -8.32 6.32 0.25
C GLU A 108 -7.19 7.37 0.19
N SER A 109 -7.55 8.66 0.22
CA SER A 109 -6.61 9.79 0.24
C SER A 109 -5.67 9.80 1.46
N VAL A 110 -5.96 9.03 2.50
CA VAL A 110 -5.02 8.84 3.62
C VAL A 110 -3.71 8.18 3.19
N LEU A 111 -3.73 7.39 2.11
CA LEU A 111 -2.54 6.75 1.55
C LEU A 111 -1.60 7.75 0.90
N ASP A 112 -2.10 8.90 0.44
CA ASP A 112 -1.25 9.95 -0.12
C ASP A 112 -0.26 10.48 0.92
N LEU A 113 -0.58 10.38 2.21
CA LEU A 113 0.31 10.77 3.30
C LEU A 113 1.56 9.87 3.38
N VAL A 114 1.41 8.59 3.05
CA VAL A 114 2.52 7.61 3.03
C VAL A 114 3.36 7.75 1.76
N ALA A 115 2.78 8.27 0.68
CA ALA A 115 3.51 8.55 -0.55
C ALA A 115 4.54 9.71 -0.38
N ILE A 116 4.38 10.53 0.66
CA ILE A 116 5.31 11.63 0.95
C ILE A 116 6.64 11.03 1.46
N PRO A 117 7.78 11.28 0.77
CA PRO A 117 9.06 10.71 1.17
C PRO A 117 9.44 11.04 2.62
N GLY A 118 9.65 10.00 3.42
CA GLY A 118 10.01 10.10 4.83
C GLY A 118 8.82 10.23 5.79
N LEU A 119 7.58 10.21 5.31
CA LEU A 119 6.39 9.98 6.13
C LEU A 119 6.04 8.49 6.06
N GLY A 120 6.32 7.77 7.15
CA GLY A 120 5.91 6.38 7.27
C GLY A 120 4.47 6.23 7.74
N VAL A 121 3.97 5.00 7.69
CA VAL A 121 2.61 4.63 8.13
C VAL A 121 2.27 5.12 9.53
N LYS A 122 3.21 5.06 10.48
CA LYS A 122 2.99 5.56 11.85
C LYS A 122 2.67 7.05 11.90
N THR A 123 3.31 7.83 11.04
CA THR A 123 3.04 9.26 10.92
C THR A 123 1.67 9.49 10.28
N ALA A 124 1.31 8.73 9.24
CA ALA A 124 -0.01 8.82 8.61
C ALA A 124 -1.14 8.43 9.58
N VAL A 125 -0.95 7.38 10.39
CA VAL A 125 -1.87 7.00 11.49
C VAL A 125 -2.08 8.17 12.44
N MET A 126 -0.99 8.76 12.95
CA MET A 126 -1.06 9.88 13.87
C MET A 126 -1.78 11.09 13.24
N MET A 127 -1.47 11.42 11.98
CA MET A 127 -2.07 12.53 11.26
C MET A 127 -3.58 12.33 11.06
N TYR A 128 -3.99 11.15 10.57
CA TYR A 128 -5.39 10.85 10.30
C TYR A 128 -6.19 10.66 11.59
N GLN A 129 -5.80 9.71 12.44
CA GLN A 129 -6.57 9.37 13.64
C GLN A 129 -6.46 10.42 14.75
N GLY A 130 -5.28 11.05 14.89
CA GLY A 130 -5.03 12.02 15.95
C GLY A 130 -5.45 13.45 15.60
N TYR A 131 -5.35 13.85 14.33
CA TYR A 131 -5.53 15.24 13.92
C TYR A 131 -6.52 15.44 12.77
N GLY A 132 -7.15 14.36 12.28
CA GLY A 132 -8.16 14.44 11.22
C GLY A 132 -7.61 14.86 9.86
N ILE A 133 -6.31 14.65 9.63
CA ILE A 133 -5.68 14.93 8.33
C ILE A 133 -5.91 13.69 7.45
N ASP A 134 -6.90 13.77 6.58
CA ASP A 134 -7.41 12.66 5.77
C ASP A 134 -6.90 12.63 4.32
N GLY A 135 -5.91 13.46 4.00
CA GLY A 135 -5.27 13.49 2.69
C GLY A 135 -4.52 14.79 2.44
N LEU A 136 -4.04 14.96 1.20
CA LEU A 136 -3.25 16.14 0.81
C LEU A 136 -3.97 17.48 1.03
N PRO A 137 -5.27 17.65 0.70
CA PRO A 137 -5.95 18.93 0.93
C PRO A 137 -6.01 19.30 2.42
N ALA A 138 -6.22 18.33 3.31
CA ALA A 138 -6.21 18.58 4.75
C ALA A 138 -4.79 18.88 5.25
N LEU A 139 -3.77 18.24 4.67
CA LEU A 139 -2.37 18.47 4.99
C LEU A 139 -1.91 19.87 4.57
N GLU A 140 -2.31 20.33 3.39
CA GLU A 140 -2.07 21.69 2.88
C GLU A 140 -2.64 22.74 3.83
N ARG A 141 -3.93 22.61 4.20
CA ARG A 141 -4.56 23.50 5.18
C ARG A 141 -3.84 23.48 6.52
N ALA A 142 -3.37 22.31 6.98
CA ALA A 142 -2.63 22.21 8.24
C ALA A 142 -1.25 22.89 8.16
N LEU A 143 -0.61 22.86 6.98
CA LEU A 143 0.66 23.53 6.73
C LEU A 143 0.51 25.06 6.69
N GLU A 144 -0.50 25.56 5.97
CA GLU A 144 -0.81 27.00 5.83
C GLU A 144 -1.14 27.64 7.17
N ASN A 145 -1.91 26.95 8.01
CA ASN A 145 -2.27 27.43 9.34
C ASN A 145 -1.16 27.22 10.40
N HIS A 146 0.05 26.84 9.99
CA HIS A 146 1.19 26.52 10.86
C HIS A 146 0.92 25.42 11.92
N ARG A 147 -0.14 24.63 11.75
CA ARG A 147 -0.56 23.57 12.68
C ARG A 147 0.36 22.36 12.64
N LEU A 148 1.02 22.09 11.52
CA LEU A 148 1.92 20.92 11.42
C LEU A 148 3.09 20.96 12.41
N GLY A 149 3.62 22.14 12.70
CA GLY A 149 4.73 22.30 13.65
C GLY A 149 4.34 22.05 15.11
N THR A 150 3.05 22.03 15.42
CA THR A 150 2.54 21.76 16.78
C THR A 150 2.18 20.30 16.99
N LEU A 151 2.20 19.47 15.95
CA LEU A 151 1.83 18.06 16.06
C LEU A 151 2.94 17.28 16.73
N HIS A 152 2.59 16.52 17.77
CA HIS A 152 3.54 15.62 18.42
C HIS A 152 4.15 14.64 17.41
N GLY A 153 5.49 14.56 17.37
CA GLY A 153 6.23 13.72 16.42
C GLY A 153 6.56 14.38 15.07
N ILE A 154 6.08 15.60 14.80
CA ILE A 154 6.42 16.37 13.59
C ILE A 154 7.44 17.45 13.92
N GLY A 155 8.69 17.20 13.53
CA GLY A 155 9.76 18.18 13.65
C GLY A 155 9.83 19.15 12.45
N PRO A 156 10.60 20.24 12.56
CA PRO A 156 10.76 21.23 11.50
C PRO A 156 11.23 20.63 10.16
N LYS A 157 12.11 19.62 10.19
CA LYS A 157 12.59 18.91 8.99
C LYS A 157 11.45 18.20 8.27
N THR A 158 10.52 17.61 9.01
CA THR A 158 9.35 16.93 8.44
C THR A 158 8.40 17.93 7.79
N VAL A 159 8.16 19.07 8.43
CA VAL A 159 7.36 20.17 7.85
C VAL A 159 7.95 20.66 6.53
N VAL A 160 9.28 20.86 6.46
CA VAL A 160 9.97 21.26 5.23
C VAL A 160 9.83 20.21 4.13
N ARG A 161 9.94 18.91 4.47
CA ARG A 161 9.73 17.81 3.51
C ARG A 161 8.31 17.79 2.94
N ILE A 162 7.31 17.92 3.82
CA ILE A 162 5.90 17.98 3.44
C ILE A 162 5.68 19.16 2.49
N ARG A 163 6.13 20.36 2.87
CA ARG A 163 6.02 21.55 2.01
C ARG A 163 6.63 21.32 0.64
N ARG A 164 7.88 20.84 0.58
CA ARG A 164 8.58 20.60 -0.68
C ARG A 164 7.83 19.59 -1.57
N HIS A 165 7.26 18.54 -0.97
CA HIS A 165 6.49 17.54 -1.71
C HIS A 165 5.21 18.13 -2.30
N LEU A 166 4.45 18.90 -1.51
CA LEU A 166 3.23 19.56 -1.98
C LEU A 166 3.52 20.59 -3.08
N GLU A 167 4.59 21.37 -2.94
CA GLU A 167 5.03 22.32 -3.97
C GLU A 167 5.47 21.62 -5.26
N ALA A 168 6.19 20.51 -5.17
CA ALA A 168 6.61 19.74 -6.34
C ALA A 168 5.40 19.14 -7.08
N ARG A 169 4.40 18.64 -6.33
CA ARG A 169 3.13 18.15 -6.89
C ARG A 169 2.36 19.26 -7.59
N ALA A 170 2.31 20.46 -7.01
CA ALA A 170 1.66 21.63 -7.62
C ALA A 170 2.34 22.06 -8.94
N ARG A 171 3.64 21.78 -9.09
CA ARG A 171 4.40 22.00 -10.35
C ARG A 171 4.33 20.83 -11.34
N GLY A 172 3.70 19.71 -10.97
CA GLY A 172 3.63 18.51 -11.80
C GLY A 172 4.94 17.72 -11.89
N GLU A 173 5.83 17.86 -10.91
CA GLU A 173 7.12 17.16 -10.86
C GLU A 173 7.04 15.77 -10.22
N VAL A 174 5.91 15.45 -9.56
CA VAL A 174 5.58 14.20 -8.85
C VAL A 174 4.08 13.98 -8.82
#